data_AF-A0A7X6YKT6-F1
#
_entry.id   AF-A0A7X6YKT6-F1
#
_cell.length_a   1.000
_cell.length_b   1.000
_cell.length_c   1.000
_cell.angle_alpha   90.00
_cell.angle_beta   90.00
_cell.angle_gamma   90.00
#
_symmetry.space_group_name_H-M   'P 1'
#
loop_
_entity.id
_entity.type
_entity.pdbx_description
1 polymer ?
#
loop_
_entity_poly.entity_id
_entity_poly.type
_entity_poly.pdbx_seq_one_letter_code
_entity_poly.pdbx_strand_id
1 'polypeptide(L)'
;MKRATGNMESNHHSVFGHPRYNFVYEEIPKIMAMILNNEGVYDTSEKSARYTKMQPSETEKVLYEKWIEIFKNRISEIYSQIDGKKVQKLAQENARYLISIFTLATVMGYSVTFQQFSYLLHMIEDFTKNENDTSFSKKLKPILQEFVNMNPEYKVEGTNPDSKNRKLSLFSDIKREDEWGENYCYTYWASFAQLAQAQRYRTLNYEIFVHSFDTTNMYFVPPIIRNTKLQDEWLKDINSLSKYFPQGKMVLVNERGTVENFVLKCKERLCGFAQLETAMQTKETLNKYLKNTENVKPRVYDYLLQYSKGARCMFPDYTCTAKKPCIWGPAKALDRLV
;
A
#
# COMPACT_ATOMS: atom_id res chain seq x y z
N MET A 1 26.24 -5.68 -29.88
CA MET A 1 26.35 -4.21 -29.80
C MET A 1 25.52 -3.48 -30.85
N LYS A 2 25.74 -3.64 -32.17
CA LYS A 2 24.99 -2.91 -33.23
C LYS A 2 23.45 -2.93 -33.09
N ARG A 3 22.85 -4.08 -32.77
CA ARG A 3 21.40 -4.20 -32.52
C ARG A 3 20.93 -3.46 -31.26
N ALA A 4 21.73 -3.45 -30.20
CA ALA A 4 21.40 -2.73 -28.97
C ALA A 4 21.42 -1.22 -29.21
N THR A 5 22.47 -0.70 -29.86
CA THR A 5 22.59 0.70 -30.24
C THR A 5 21.44 1.15 -31.13
N GLY A 6 21.15 0.41 -32.21
CA GLY A 6 20.03 0.76 -33.10
C GLY A 6 18.66 0.71 -32.40
N ASN A 7 18.47 -0.18 -31.42
CA ASN A 7 17.24 -0.23 -30.63
C ASN A 7 17.11 0.94 -29.63
N MET A 8 18.22 1.46 -29.10
CA MET A 8 18.21 2.69 -28.28
C MET A 8 17.85 3.90 -29.15
N GLU A 9 18.51 4.04 -30.31
CA GLU A 9 18.27 5.14 -31.24
C GLU A 9 16.83 5.16 -31.79
N SER A 10 16.21 3.98 -31.95
CA SER A 10 14.82 3.84 -32.43
C SER A 10 13.78 3.75 -31.31
N ASN A 11 14.14 3.97 -30.04
CA ASN A 11 13.25 3.85 -28.88
C ASN A 11 12.58 2.47 -28.69
N HIS A 12 13.16 1.42 -29.27
CA HIS A 12 12.72 0.03 -29.17
C HIS A 12 13.34 -0.68 -27.96
N HIS A 13 13.07 -0.13 -26.78
CA HIS A 13 13.76 -0.52 -25.54
C HIS A 13 13.36 -1.90 -24.97
N SER A 14 12.45 -2.65 -25.60
CA SER A 14 11.98 -3.96 -25.09
C SER A 14 13.11 -4.99 -24.94
N VAL A 15 14.16 -4.91 -25.76
CA VAL A 15 15.34 -5.78 -25.64
C VAL A 15 16.08 -5.60 -24.31
N PHE A 16 15.95 -4.43 -23.70
CA PHE A 16 16.54 -4.10 -22.39
C PHE A 16 15.66 -4.58 -21.23
N GLY A 17 14.48 -5.13 -21.51
CA GLY A 17 13.59 -5.74 -20.52
C GLY A 17 13.98 -7.17 -20.13
N HIS A 18 14.88 -7.83 -20.88
CA HIS A 18 15.32 -9.19 -20.58
C HIS A 18 16.31 -9.29 -19.40
N PRO A 19 17.35 -8.44 -19.28
CA PRO A 19 18.26 -8.48 -18.15
C PRO A 19 17.56 -8.02 -16.87
N ARG A 20 17.78 -8.73 -15.76
CA ARG A 20 17.21 -8.39 -14.44
C ARG A 20 18.31 -8.24 -13.41
N TYR A 21 18.14 -7.24 -12.55
CA TYR A 21 18.95 -7.01 -11.36
C TYR A 21 18.14 -7.35 -10.12
N ASN A 22 18.84 -7.75 -9.05
CA ASN A 22 18.24 -8.06 -7.77
C ASN A 22 18.96 -7.24 -6.71
N PHE A 23 18.21 -6.42 -5.99
CA PHE A 23 18.71 -5.56 -4.93
C PHE A 23 18.14 -5.98 -3.58
N VAL A 24 18.91 -5.74 -2.53
CA VAL A 24 18.43 -5.71 -1.15
C VAL A 24 18.67 -4.31 -0.64
N TYR A 25 17.59 -3.54 -0.50
CA TYR A 25 17.65 -2.22 0.13
C TYR A 25 17.41 -2.38 1.61
N GLU A 26 18.38 -1.95 2.41
CA GLU A 26 18.27 -1.84 3.86
C GLU A 26 17.88 -0.41 4.23
N GLU A 27 17.13 -0.27 5.33
CA GLU A 27 16.72 1.04 5.87
C GLU A 27 15.92 1.92 4.89
N ILE A 28 15.26 1.35 3.88
CA ILE A 28 14.49 2.13 2.90
C ILE A 28 13.26 2.80 3.56
N PRO A 29 12.97 4.09 3.27
CA PRO A 29 11.74 4.74 3.71
C PRO A 29 10.50 4.04 3.17
N LYS A 30 9.41 4.06 3.94
CA LYS A 30 8.16 3.43 3.53
C LYS A 30 7.60 4.02 2.23
N ILE A 31 7.67 5.33 2.04
CA ILE A 31 7.22 5.99 0.82
C ILE A 31 8.01 5.55 -0.41
N MET A 32 9.32 5.33 -0.28
CA MET A 32 10.14 4.84 -1.38
C MET A 32 9.74 3.40 -1.73
N ALA A 33 9.52 2.55 -0.72
CA ALA A 33 8.99 1.20 -0.94
C ALA A 33 7.60 1.22 -1.61
N MET A 34 6.73 2.20 -1.30
CA MET A 34 5.43 2.35 -1.96
C MET A 34 5.57 2.76 -3.43
N ILE A 35 6.52 3.64 -3.76
CA ILE A 35 6.81 4.03 -5.15
C ILE A 35 7.30 2.82 -5.94
N LEU A 36 8.31 2.10 -5.41
CA LEU A 36 8.83 0.88 -6.03
C LEU A 36 7.75 -0.19 -6.22
N ASN A 37 6.87 -0.36 -5.23
CA ASN A 37 5.74 -1.30 -5.29
C ASN A 37 4.56 -0.80 -6.16
N ASN A 38 4.73 0.22 -6.99
CA ASN A 38 3.68 0.71 -7.87
C ASN A 38 4.06 0.72 -9.36
N GLU A 39 5.31 0.42 -9.71
CA GLU A 39 5.82 0.56 -11.08
C GLU A 39 5.47 -0.60 -12.04
N GLY A 40 4.71 -1.60 -11.56
CA GLY A 40 4.13 -2.69 -12.37
C GLY A 40 5.09 -3.74 -12.96
N VAL A 41 6.39 -3.45 -13.08
CA VAL A 41 7.39 -4.37 -13.69
C VAL A 41 8.52 -4.67 -12.70
N TYR A 42 8.21 -5.48 -11.69
CA TYR A 42 9.16 -5.90 -10.65
C TYR A 42 8.70 -7.15 -9.88
N ASP A 43 9.62 -7.75 -9.13
CA ASP A 43 9.30 -8.68 -8.04
C ASP A 43 9.82 -8.12 -6.71
N THR A 44 8.99 -8.20 -5.65
CA THR A 44 9.35 -7.63 -4.33
C THR A 44 9.13 -8.58 -3.18
N SER A 45 10.02 -8.48 -2.19
CA SER A 45 9.78 -9.00 -0.84
C SER A 45 10.08 -7.89 0.16
N GLU A 46 9.03 -7.35 0.77
CA GLU A 46 9.16 -6.30 1.79
C GLU A 46 8.94 -6.93 3.18
N LYS A 47 9.94 -6.82 4.06
CA LYS A 47 9.81 -7.25 5.45
C LYS A 47 8.59 -6.56 6.05
N SER A 48 7.71 -7.33 6.68
CA SER A 48 6.53 -6.74 7.31
C SER A 48 6.98 -5.83 8.45
N ALA A 49 6.43 -4.62 8.52
CA ALA A 49 6.65 -3.68 9.62
C ALA A 49 6.32 -4.28 11.01
N ARG A 50 5.59 -5.41 11.07
CA ARG A 50 5.39 -6.23 12.28
C ARG A 50 6.70 -6.77 12.89
N TYR A 51 7.83 -6.73 12.16
CA TYR A 51 9.10 -7.38 12.53
C TYR A 51 10.35 -6.51 12.35
N THR A 52 10.21 -5.21 12.03
CA THR A 52 11.36 -4.32 11.79
C THR A 52 11.54 -3.34 12.95
N LYS A 53 12.79 -3.11 13.36
CA LYS A 53 13.14 -2.08 14.35
C LYS A 53 13.12 -0.73 13.63
N MET A 54 12.08 0.07 13.87
CA MET A 54 11.93 1.40 13.27
C MET A 54 12.84 2.40 13.99
N GLN A 55 13.39 3.38 13.25
CA GLN A 55 14.16 4.51 13.81
C GLN A 55 13.40 5.84 13.63
N PRO A 56 12.22 6.01 14.24
CA PRO A 56 11.44 7.23 14.13
C PRO A 56 12.07 8.37 14.96
N SER A 57 11.56 9.60 14.79
CA SER A 57 11.94 10.71 15.68
C SER A 57 11.52 10.42 17.14
N GLU A 58 12.16 11.08 18.10
CA GLU A 58 11.84 10.86 19.53
C GLU A 58 10.35 11.11 19.83
N THR A 59 9.75 12.14 19.24
CA THR A 59 8.32 12.45 19.42
C THR A 59 7.42 11.32 18.89
N GLU A 60 7.71 10.80 17.71
CA GLU A 60 6.99 9.66 17.13
C GLU A 60 7.17 8.40 17.98
N LYS A 61 8.39 8.15 18.48
CA LYS A 61 8.73 7.00 19.31
C LYS A 61 7.94 6.99 20.63
N VAL A 62 7.90 8.12 21.33
CA VAL A 62 7.16 8.27 22.60
C VAL A 62 5.68 7.94 22.40
N LEU A 63 5.05 8.49 21.34
CA LEU A 63 3.65 8.20 21.05
C LEU A 63 3.45 6.75 20.59
N TYR A 64 4.35 6.20 19.78
CA TYR A 64 4.29 4.82 19.34
C TYR A 64 4.35 3.83 20.51
N GLU A 65 5.28 4.01 21.45
CA GLU A 65 5.42 3.17 22.64
C GLU A 65 4.22 3.31 23.60
N LYS A 66 3.73 4.55 23.80
CA LYS A 66 2.48 4.81 24.54
C LYS A 66 1.30 4.03 23.94
N TRP A 67 1.11 4.13 22.64
CA TRP A 67 -0.03 3.49 21.96
C TRP A 67 0.09 1.98 21.87
N ILE A 68 1.31 1.41 21.85
CA ILE A 68 1.49 -0.03 22.01
C ILE A 68 0.86 -0.51 23.31
N GLU A 69 1.15 0.14 24.44
CA GLU A 69 0.62 -0.29 25.74
C GLU A 69 -0.91 -0.11 25.84
N ILE A 70 -1.45 1.01 25.32
CA ILE A 70 -2.90 1.23 25.24
C ILE A 70 -3.58 0.12 24.41
N PHE A 71 -3.05 -0.21 23.23
CA PHE A 71 -3.61 -1.27 22.40
C PHE A 71 -3.47 -2.64 23.04
N LYS A 72 -2.36 -2.96 23.72
CA LYS A 72 -2.20 -4.24 24.43
C LYS A 72 -3.29 -4.42 25.48
N ASN A 73 -3.53 -3.41 26.31
CA ASN A 73 -4.58 -3.43 27.32
C ASN A 73 -5.95 -3.62 26.66
N ARG A 74 -6.25 -2.79 25.65
CA ARG A 74 -7.55 -2.84 24.97
C ARG A 74 -7.83 -4.16 24.24
N ILE A 75 -6.81 -4.73 23.60
CA ILE A 75 -6.90 -6.04 22.95
C ILE A 75 -7.13 -7.14 23.98
N SER A 76 -6.44 -7.08 25.12
CA SER A 76 -6.56 -8.10 26.18
C SER A 76 -7.94 -8.05 26.87
N GLU A 77 -8.52 -6.85 27.01
CA GLU A 77 -9.90 -6.66 27.49
C GLU A 77 -10.94 -7.29 26.57
N ILE A 78 -10.84 -7.05 25.25
CA ILE A 78 -11.84 -7.51 24.28
C ILE A 78 -11.64 -8.96 23.88
N TYR A 79 -10.38 -9.41 23.82
CA TYR A 79 -9.98 -10.73 23.32
C TYR A 79 -9.08 -11.46 24.32
N SER A 80 -9.65 -11.80 25.47
CA SER A 80 -8.94 -12.50 26.56
C SER A 80 -8.33 -13.85 26.16
N GLN A 81 -8.80 -14.45 25.06
CA GLN A 81 -8.30 -15.72 24.51
C GLN A 81 -7.01 -15.60 23.67
N ILE A 82 -6.55 -14.39 23.35
CA ILE A 82 -5.36 -14.19 22.51
C ILE A 82 -4.11 -14.20 23.37
N ASP A 83 -3.11 -15.00 22.98
CA ASP A 83 -1.83 -15.06 23.71
C ASP A 83 -1.06 -13.73 23.67
N GLY A 84 -0.30 -13.43 24.73
CA GLY A 84 0.40 -12.16 24.88
C GLY A 84 1.37 -11.82 23.74
N LYS A 85 2.00 -12.82 23.10
CA LYS A 85 2.89 -12.57 21.94
C LYS A 85 2.10 -12.09 20.72
N LYS A 86 0.90 -12.63 20.48
CA LYS A 86 0.00 -12.14 19.43
C LYS A 86 -0.59 -10.78 19.78
N VAL A 87 -0.97 -10.54 21.04
CA VAL A 87 -1.42 -9.22 21.51
C VAL A 87 -0.37 -8.16 21.21
N GLN A 88 0.90 -8.41 21.56
CA GLN A 88 2.01 -7.51 21.25
C GLN A 88 2.09 -7.17 19.76
N LYS A 89 2.01 -8.18 18.88
CA LYS A 89 2.09 -7.98 17.43
C LYS A 89 0.92 -7.18 16.86
N LEU A 90 -0.29 -7.44 17.35
CA LEU A 90 -1.50 -6.69 16.94
C LEU A 90 -1.45 -5.25 17.45
N ALA A 91 -0.96 -5.03 18.67
CA ALA A 91 -0.75 -3.69 19.22
C ALA A 91 0.28 -2.90 18.41
N GLN A 92 1.42 -3.52 18.06
CA GLN A 92 2.42 -2.90 17.18
C GLN A 92 1.86 -2.59 15.78
N GLU A 93 1.06 -3.49 15.19
CA GLU A 93 0.39 -3.23 13.92
C GLU A 93 -0.55 -2.01 13.97
N ASN A 94 -1.26 -1.81 15.07
CA ASN A 94 -2.17 -0.68 15.23
C ASN A 94 -1.42 0.61 15.66
N ALA A 95 -0.35 0.52 16.44
CA ALA A 95 0.44 1.68 16.82
C ALA A 95 1.26 2.25 15.63
N ARG A 96 1.63 1.41 14.64
CA ARG A 96 2.48 1.85 13.52
C ARG A 96 1.87 2.96 12.67
N TYR A 97 0.56 3.18 12.74
CA TYR A 97 -0.09 4.32 12.07
C TYR A 97 0.48 5.67 12.51
N LEU A 98 1.11 5.76 13.68
CA LEU A 98 1.78 6.98 14.16
C LEU A 98 3.14 7.22 13.51
N ILE A 99 3.77 6.17 12.96
CA ILE A 99 5.12 6.28 12.40
C ILE A 99 5.05 6.89 11.00
N SER A 100 5.93 7.84 10.72
CA SER A 100 6.04 8.49 9.41
C SER A 100 6.30 7.50 8.26
N ILE A 101 5.72 7.80 7.10
CA ILE A 101 6.09 7.11 5.85
C ILE A 101 7.51 7.45 5.36
N PHE A 102 8.13 8.49 5.91
CA PHE A 102 9.50 8.90 5.61
C PHE A 102 10.52 8.27 6.56
N THR A 103 10.09 7.58 7.62
CA THR A 103 11.00 6.87 8.53
C THR A 103 11.70 5.71 7.82
N LEU A 104 13.02 5.63 8.00
CA LEU A 104 13.86 4.50 7.61
C LEU A 104 13.49 3.28 8.45
N ALA A 105 12.79 2.32 7.86
CA ALA A 105 12.04 1.34 8.65
C ALA A 105 11.84 -0.02 8.00
N THR A 106 12.29 -0.24 6.76
CA THR A 106 12.04 -1.53 6.10
C THR A 106 13.25 -2.06 5.34
N VAL A 107 13.20 -3.36 5.07
CA VAL A 107 14.15 -4.07 4.20
C VAL A 107 13.34 -4.60 3.03
N MET A 108 13.84 -4.36 1.83
CA MET A 108 13.13 -4.69 0.59
C MET A 108 14.06 -5.41 -0.37
N GLY A 109 13.74 -6.67 -0.66
CA GLY A 109 14.24 -7.32 -1.87
C GLY A 109 13.49 -6.76 -3.07
N TYR A 110 14.21 -6.28 -4.09
CA TYR A 110 13.66 -5.66 -5.28
C TYR A 110 14.33 -6.21 -6.54
N SER A 111 13.56 -6.89 -7.38
CA SER A 111 14.02 -7.40 -8.67
C SER A 111 13.39 -6.59 -9.79
N VAL A 112 14.21 -6.00 -10.65
CA VAL A 112 13.77 -5.07 -11.72
C VAL A 112 14.55 -5.33 -13.00
N THR A 113 13.93 -5.06 -14.15
CA THR A 113 14.61 -5.17 -15.44
C THR A 113 15.56 -3.99 -15.64
N PHE A 114 16.62 -4.15 -16.43
CA PHE A 114 17.52 -3.05 -16.77
C PHE A 114 16.75 -1.85 -17.37
N GLN A 115 15.84 -2.11 -18.31
CA GLN A 115 14.97 -1.10 -18.90
C GLN A 115 14.16 -0.34 -17.85
N GLN A 116 13.41 -1.06 -17.00
CA GLN A 116 12.52 -0.42 -16.04
C GLN A 116 13.32 0.33 -14.97
N PHE A 117 14.51 -0.15 -14.62
CA PHE A 117 15.33 0.53 -13.63
C PHE A 117 15.90 1.85 -14.17
N SER A 118 16.43 1.85 -15.40
CA SER A 118 16.85 3.08 -16.07
C SER A 118 15.68 4.07 -16.19
N TYR A 119 14.49 3.58 -16.57
CA TYR A 119 13.29 4.43 -16.64
C TYR A 119 12.93 5.03 -15.29
N LEU A 120 12.95 4.22 -14.22
CA LEU A 120 12.66 4.69 -12.87
C LEU A 120 13.59 5.82 -12.46
N LEU A 121 14.90 5.70 -12.72
CA LEU A 121 15.88 6.72 -12.36
C LEU A 121 15.64 8.04 -13.12
N HIS A 122 15.29 7.98 -14.41
CA HIS A 122 14.88 9.17 -15.18
C HIS A 122 13.58 9.78 -14.66
N MET A 123 12.53 8.97 -14.43
CA MET A 123 11.25 9.46 -13.88
C MET A 123 11.41 10.10 -12.50
N ILE A 124 12.33 9.58 -11.67
CA ILE A 124 12.65 10.16 -10.37
C ILE A 124 13.31 11.53 -10.55
N GLU A 125 14.31 11.67 -11.42
CA GLU A 125 14.93 12.97 -11.68
C GLU A 125 13.96 14.00 -12.23
N ASP A 126 13.08 13.59 -13.13
CA ASP A 126 12.07 14.49 -13.68
C ASP A 126 11.10 14.95 -12.60
N PHE A 127 10.71 14.05 -11.70
CA PHE A 127 9.91 14.40 -10.54
C PHE A 127 10.66 15.38 -9.62
N THR A 128 11.93 15.14 -9.30
CA THR A 128 12.67 16.03 -8.39
C THR A 128 12.89 17.42 -8.96
N LYS A 129 13.09 17.53 -10.28
CA LYS A 129 13.26 18.80 -11.00
C LYS A 129 11.96 19.58 -11.18
N ASN A 130 10.88 18.90 -11.56
CA ASN A 130 9.67 19.57 -12.07
C ASN A 130 8.51 19.62 -11.08
N GLU A 131 8.49 18.77 -10.05
CA GLU A 131 7.38 18.75 -9.09
C GLU A 131 7.35 20.02 -8.23
N ASN A 132 6.16 20.54 -7.92
CA ASN A 132 6.00 21.72 -7.08
C ASN A 132 6.49 21.47 -5.65
N ASP A 133 6.99 22.51 -4.99
CA ASP A 133 7.56 22.47 -3.65
C ASP A 133 6.49 22.53 -2.53
N THR A 134 5.72 21.45 -2.40
CA THR A 134 4.73 21.24 -1.33
C THR A 134 5.38 20.74 -0.04
N SER A 135 4.59 20.71 1.05
CA SER A 135 5.04 20.14 2.33
C SER A 135 5.48 18.67 2.21
N PHE A 136 4.83 17.93 1.31
CA PHE A 136 5.13 16.54 1.00
C PHE A 136 6.34 16.39 0.09
N SER A 137 6.37 17.09 -1.06
CA SER A 137 7.45 16.93 -2.04
C SER A 137 8.80 17.40 -1.49
N LYS A 138 8.83 18.44 -0.64
CA LYS A 138 10.06 18.87 0.05
C LYS A 138 10.70 17.77 0.91
N LYS A 139 9.91 16.83 1.42
CA LYS A 139 10.42 15.64 2.14
C LYS A 139 10.78 14.49 1.21
N LEU A 140 10.03 14.32 0.12
CA LEU A 140 10.23 13.23 -0.82
C LEU A 140 11.44 13.45 -1.73
N LYS A 141 11.65 14.68 -2.23
CA LYS A 141 12.72 15.00 -3.19
C LYS A 141 14.12 14.59 -2.71
N PRO A 142 14.54 14.85 -1.44
CA PRO A 142 15.86 14.41 -0.97
C PRO A 142 16.05 12.88 -1.00
N ILE A 143 15.03 12.12 -0.58
CA ILE A 143 15.07 10.64 -0.59
C ILE A 143 15.20 10.11 -2.01
N LEU A 144 14.42 10.69 -2.92
CA LEU A 144 14.46 10.36 -4.34
C LEU A 144 15.82 10.68 -4.98
N GLN A 145 16.39 11.83 -4.66
CA GLN A 145 17.69 12.22 -5.16
C GLN A 145 18.80 11.33 -4.62
N GLU A 146 18.76 10.97 -3.34
CA GLU A 146 19.66 10.00 -2.73
C GLU A 146 19.58 8.64 -3.44
N PHE A 147 18.36 8.16 -3.73
CA PHE A 147 18.16 6.91 -4.47
C PHE A 147 18.79 6.95 -5.87
N VAL A 148 18.67 8.06 -6.61
CA VAL A 148 19.33 8.21 -7.91
C VAL A 148 20.85 8.24 -7.76
N ASN A 149 21.37 9.00 -6.78
CA ASN A 149 22.80 9.14 -6.55
C ASN A 149 23.48 7.83 -6.10
N MET A 150 22.73 6.90 -5.52
CA MET A 150 23.21 5.56 -5.17
C MET A 150 23.24 4.58 -6.35
N ASN A 151 22.58 4.90 -7.47
CA ASN A 151 22.42 3.97 -8.60
C ASN A 151 22.77 4.60 -9.98
N PRO A 152 23.80 5.48 -10.08
CA PRO A 152 24.06 6.23 -11.32
C PRO A 152 24.41 5.32 -12.50
N GLU A 153 25.06 4.18 -12.26
CA GLU A 153 25.48 3.23 -13.30
C GLU A 153 24.32 2.54 -14.01
N TYR A 154 23.13 2.53 -13.42
CA TYR A 154 21.94 1.92 -13.99
C TYR A 154 21.07 2.91 -14.78
N LYS A 155 21.39 4.20 -14.72
CA LYS A 155 20.71 5.26 -15.48
C LYS A 155 21.39 5.44 -16.83
N VAL A 156 20.76 4.95 -17.89
CA VAL A 156 21.31 5.03 -19.25
C VAL A 156 20.51 6.02 -20.08
N GLU A 157 21.18 7.04 -20.61
CA GLU A 157 20.53 8.15 -21.33
C GLU A 157 19.67 7.67 -22.50
N GLY A 158 20.18 6.75 -23.33
CA GLY A 158 19.43 6.18 -24.46
C GLY A 158 18.41 5.11 -24.06
N THR A 159 18.14 4.90 -22.77
CA THR A 159 17.06 4.05 -22.25
C THR A 159 16.23 4.87 -21.26
N ASN A 160 15.55 5.90 -21.78
CA ASN A 160 14.67 6.79 -21.02
C ASN A 160 13.18 6.59 -21.38
N PRO A 161 12.24 7.04 -20.54
CA PRO A 161 10.81 6.94 -20.77
C PRO A 161 10.18 8.15 -21.50
N ASP A 162 10.97 9.17 -21.87
CA ASP A 162 10.48 10.50 -22.28
C ASP A 162 9.59 10.42 -23.52
N SER A 163 9.98 9.62 -24.51
CA SER A 163 9.19 9.37 -25.72
C SER A 163 7.78 8.81 -25.46
N LYS A 164 7.55 8.27 -24.26
CA LYS A 164 6.27 7.70 -23.82
C LYS A 164 5.61 8.51 -22.70
N ASN A 165 6.19 9.66 -22.31
CA ASN A 165 5.72 10.50 -21.22
C ASN A 165 5.38 9.72 -19.94
N ARG A 166 6.15 8.67 -19.60
CA ARG A 166 5.89 7.93 -18.36
C ARG A 166 6.35 8.75 -17.18
N LYS A 167 5.55 8.73 -16.12
CA LYS A 167 5.83 9.34 -14.82
C LYS A 167 5.74 8.27 -13.74
N LEU A 168 6.17 8.61 -12.53
CA LEU A 168 5.98 7.75 -11.35
C LEU A 168 4.51 7.35 -11.23
N SER A 169 4.26 6.04 -11.17
CA SER A 169 2.91 5.49 -11.33
C SER A 169 2.04 5.72 -10.08
N LEU A 170 2.65 6.06 -8.95
CA LEU A 170 1.96 6.23 -7.67
C LEU A 170 1.15 7.53 -7.58
N PHE A 171 1.47 8.55 -8.37
CA PHE A 171 0.91 9.89 -8.20
C PHE A 171 0.04 10.28 -9.40
N SER A 172 -1.12 10.89 -9.13
CA SER A 172 -2.03 11.39 -10.16
C SER A 172 -2.68 12.72 -9.75
N ASP A 173 -2.83 13.62 -10.71
CA ASP A 173 -3.61 14.85 -10.58
C ASP A 173 -5.10 14.64 -10.87
N ILE A 174 -5.51 13.40 -11.17
CA ILE A 174 -6.88 13.07 -11.59
C ILE A 174 -7.55 12.26 -10.50
N LYS A 175 -8.62 12.82 -9.93
CA LYS A 175 -9.59 12.04 -9.17
C LYS A 175 -10.46 11.25 -10.16
N ARG A 176 -10.48 9.93 -10.05
CA ARG A 176 -11.25 9.09 -10.98
C ARG A 176 -12.70 8.93 -10.52
N GLU A 177 -13.60 8.78 -11.47
CA GLU A 177 -15.00 8.44 -11.20
C GLU A 177 -15.15 6.95 -10.88
N ASP A 178 -16.19 6.64 -10.10
CA ASP A 178 -16.49 5.24 -9.75
C ASP A 178 -17.15 4.54 -10.94
N GLU A 179 -16.57 3.44 -11.38
CA GLU A 179 -17.06 2.60 -12.47
C GLU A 179 -17.15 1.15 -12.02
N TRP A 180 -18.23 0.45 -12.39
CA TRP A 180 -18.46 -0.94 -11.98
C TRP A 180 -18.80 -1.80 -13.21
N GLY A 181 -18.04 -2.86 -13.47
CA GLY A 181 -18.22 -3.68 -14.66
C GLY A 181 -17.28 -4.88 -14.78
N GLU A 182 -16.91 -5.25 -16.01
CA GLU A 182 -15.82 -6.22 -16.20
C GLU A 182 -14.47 -5.55 -15.83
N ASN A 183 -14.38 -4.25 -16.09
CA ASN A 183 -13.40 -3.34 -15.50
C ASN A 183 -14.09 -2.49 -14.43
N TYR A 184 -13.34 -2.10 -13.39
CA TYR A 184 -13.80 -1.16 -12.38
C TYR A 184 -12.79 -0.07 -12.09
N CYS A 185 -13.33 1.03 -11.58
CA CYS A 185 -12.60 2.07 -10.91
C CYS A 185 -13.33 2.41 -9.61
N TYR A 186 -12.58 2.54 -8.51
CA TYR A 186 -13.14 3.00 -7.26
C TYR A 186 -12.19 3.97 -6.57
N THR A 187 -12.68 5.15 -6.26
CA THR A 187 -11.91 6.19 -5.58
C THR A 187 -12.34 6.33 -4.13
N TYR A 188 -11.43 6.05 -3.19
CA TYR A 188 -11.77 6.00 -1.76
C TYR A 188 -10.66 6.55 -0.86
N TRP A 189 -11.03 6.92 0.37
CA TRP A 189 -10.09 7.35 1.39
C TRP A 189 -9.40 6.13 2.00
N ALA A 190 -8.06 6.17 2.07
CA ALA A 190 -7.25 5.11 2.65
C ALA A 190 -6.07 5.70 3.43
N SER A 191 -5.65 5.06 4.51
CA SER A 191 -4.37 5.42 5.11
C SER A 191 -3.20 5.00 4.20
N PHE A 192 -2.04 5.66 4.34
CA PHE A 192 -0.82 5.18 3.68
C PHE A 192 -0.50 3.72 4.04
N ALA A 193 -0.77 3.31 5.29
CA ALA A 193 -0.57 1.92 5.71
C ALA A 193 -1.50 0.94 4.99
N GLN A 194 -2.75 1.31 4.69
CA GLN A 194 -3.66 0.48 3.88
C GLN A 194 -3.18 0.40 2.45
N LEU A 195 -2.86 1.54 1.83
CA LEU A 195 -2.42 1.60 0.44
C LEU A 195 -1.16 0.74 0.24
N ALA A 196 -0.18 0.87 1.13
CA ALA A 196 1.04 0.08 1.07
C ALA A 196 0.80 -1.44 1.20
N GLN A 197 -0.28 -1.87 1.87
CA GLN A 197 -0.68 -3.27 1.87
C GLN A 197 -1.42 -3.65 0.58
N ALA A 198 -2.29 -2.77 0.08
CA ALA A 198 -3.05 -2.99 -1.14
C ALA A 198 -2.13 -3.19 -2.36
N GLN A 199 -1.10 -2.35 -2.50
CA GLN A 199 -0.08 -2.40 -3.57
C GLN A 199 0.72 -3.71 -3.65
N ARG A 200 0.80 -4.48 -2.55
CA ARG A 200 1.45 -5.79 -2.58
C ARG A 200 0.70 -6.80 -3.47
N TYR A 201 -0.53 -6.48 -3.84
CA TYR A 201 -1.30 -7.22 -4.83
C TYR A 201 -1.14 -6.56 -6.21
N ARG A 202 -0.23 -7.14 -7.02
CA ARG A 202 0.41 -6.50 -8.18
C ARG A 202 -0.40 -6.49 -9.48
N THR A 203 -1.65 -6.96 -9.48
CA THR A 203 -2.48 -7.01 -10.70
C THR A 203 -3.50 -5.87 -10.77
N LEU A 204 -3.60 -5.06 -9.71
CA LEU A 204 -4.44 -3.87 -9.66
C LEU A 204 -3.57 -2.62 -9.72
N ASN A 205 -4.14 -1.57 -10.28
CA ASN A 205 -3.48 -0.27 -10.38
C ASN A 205 -3.94 0.64 -9.25
N TYR A 206 -2.99 1.29 -8.59
CA TYR A 206 -3.23 2.25 -7.53
C TYR A 206 -2.56 3.58 -7.85
N GLU A 207 -3.28 4.68 -7.65
CA GLU A 207 -2.77 6.05 -7.74
C GLU A 207 -3.25 6.84 -6.52
N ILE A 208 -2.39 7.68 -5.95
CA ILE A 208 -2.79 8.70 -4.98
C ILE A 208 -3.17 9.96 -5.75
N PHE A 209 -4.35 10.49 -5.47
CA PHE A 209 -4.73 11.82 -5.92
C PHE A 209 -3.94 12.87 -5.13
N VAL A 210 -2.95 13.52 -5.75
CA VAL A 210 -1.94 14.32 -5.03
C VAL A 210 -2.52 15.51 -4.26
N HIS A 211 -3.62 16.09 -4.74
CA HIS A 211 -4.30 17.17 -4.02
C HIS A 211 -4.86 16.72 -2.67
N SER A 212 -5.02 15.41 -2.44
CA SER A 212 -5.49 14.87 -1.15
C SER A 212 -4.48 14.99 0.00
N PHE A 213 -3.21 15.28 -0.28
CA PHE A 213 -2.21 15.46 0.78
C PHE A 213 -2.49 16.68 1.66
N ASP A 214 -3.05 17.73 1.07
CA ASP A 214 -3.24 19.05 1.69
C ASP A 214 -4.71 19.36 2.03
N THR A 215 -5.69 18.61 1.50
CA THR A 215 -7.12 18.93 1.66
C THR A 215 -7.64 18.76 3.07
N THR A 216 -7.16 17.78 3.84
CA THR A 216 -7.67 17.49 5.20
C THR A 216 -6.68 16.70 6.06
N ASN A 217 -6.57 17.04 7.35
CA ASN A 217 -5.92 16.18 8.36
C ASN A 217 -6.88 15.07 8.82
N MET A 218 -7.22 14.17 7.90
CA MET A 218 -7.99 12.96 8.21
C MET A 218 -7.05 11.82 8.57
N TYR A 219 -7.40 11.07 9.61
CA TYR A 219 -6.61 9.95 10.09
C TYR A 219 -7.47 8.71 10.29
N PHE A 220 -6.89 7.55 10.00
CA PHE A 220 -7.51 6.27 10.30
C PHE A 220 -7.63 6.08 11.82
N VAL A 221 -8.82 5.69 12.29
CA VAL A 221 -9.08 5.31 13.68
C VAL A 221 -9.24 3.79 13.74
N PRO A 222 -8.31 3.07 14.39
CA PRO A 222 -8.42 1.63 14.60
C PRO A 222 -9.77 1.21 15.21
N PRO A 223 -10.48 0.21 14.65
CA PRO A 223 -11.82 -0.15 15.09
C PRO A 223 -11.94 -0.47 16.58
N ILE A 224 -10.89 -1.03 17.20
CA ILE A 224 -10.89 -1.42 18.61
C ILE A 224 -11.01 -0.24 19.60
N ILE A 225 -10.66 0.97 19.17
CA ILE A 225 -10.76 2.20 19.97
C ILE A 225 -11.85 3.16 19.47
N ARG A 226 -12.49 2.84 18.35
CA ARG A 226 -13.51 3.69 17.74
C ARG A 226 -14.72 3.84 18.66
N ASN A 227 -15.29 5.04 18.71
CA ASN A 227 -16.41 5.42 19.58
C ASN A 227 -16.11 5.22 21.08
N THR A 228 -14.85 5.36 21.48
CA THR A 228 -14.41 5.35 22.89
C THR A 228 -13.63 6.63 23.21
N LYS A 229 -13.37 6.92 24.49
CA LYS A 229 -12.51 8.05 24.89
C LYS A 229 -11.10 7.99 24.30
N LEU A 230 -10.62 6.77 23.99
CA LEU A 230 -9.33 6.57 23.33
C LEU A 230 -9.32 7.10 21.89
N GLN A 231 -10.47 7.20 21.22
CA GLN A 231 -10.53 7.80 19.88
C GLN A 231 -10.10 9.27 19.91
N ASP A 232 -10.57 10.03 20.90
CA ASP A 232 -10.26 11.47 21.01
C ASP A 232 -8.76 11.68 21.31
N GLU A 233 -8.22 10.85 22.21
CA GLU A 233 -6.79 10.82 22.51
C GLU A 233 -5.96 10.43 21.28
N TRP A 234 -6.40 9.41 20.52
CA TRP A 234 -5.75 8.97 19.28
C TRP A 234 -5.67 10.08 18.26
N LEU A 235 -6.81 10.74 18.00
CA LEU A 235 -6.90 11.82 17.02
C LEU A 235 -6.04 13.02 17.43
N LYS A 236 -5.99 13.36 18.72
CA LYS A 236 -5.11 14.40 19.25
C LYS A 236 -3.63 14.05 19.01
N ASP A 237 -3.23 12.84 19.40
CA ASP A 237 -1.84 12.39 19.31
C ASP A 237 -1.37 12.28 17.85
N ILE A 238 -2.12 11.60 16.98
CA ILE A 238 -1.73 11.46 15.57
C ILE A 238 -1.74 12.79 14.82
N ASN A 239 -2.66 13.70 15.16
CA ASN A 239 -2.68 15.03 14.55
C ASN A 239 -1.45 15.88 14.94
N SER A 240 -0.91 15.69 16.15
CA SER A 240 0.35 16.33 16.56
C SER A 240 1.54 15.91 15.68
N LEU A 241 1.43 14.75 15.02
CA LEU A 241 2.43 14.20 14.09
C LEU A 241 2.18 14.60 12.63
N SER A 242 1.15 15.42 12.32
CA SER A 242 0.76 15.80 10.95
C SER A 242 1.93 16.17 10.03
N LYS A 243 2.87 16.99 10.52
CA LYS A 243 4.06 17.45 9.79
C LYS A 243 5.01 16.32 9.38
N TYR A 244 4.90 15.13 9.98
CA TYR A 244 5.70 13.96 9.67
C TYR A 244 5.02 13.01 8.68
N PHE A 245 3.78 13.25 8.26
CA PHE A 245 3.02 12.32 7.40
C PHE A 245 2.94 10.92 8.01
N PRO A 246 2.25 10.77 9.15
CA PRO A 246 2.12 9.49 9.82
C PRO A 246 1.39 8.50 8.90
N GLN A 247 1.72 7.22 9.00
CA GLN A 247 1.15 6.15 8.18
C GLN A 247 -0.39 6.07 8.24
N GLY A 248 -1.00 6.56 9.33
CA GLY A 248 -2.44 6.66 9.51
C GLY A 248 -3.10 7.85 8.83
N LYS A 249 -2.34 8.79 8.24
CA LYS A 249 -2.92 9.89 7.45
C LYS A 249 -3.65 9.32 6.24
N MET A 250 -4.89 9.77 6.05
CA MET A 250 -5.77 9.36 4.96
C MET A 250 -5.45 10.16 3.71
N VAL A 251 -5.36 9.47 2.57
CA VAL A 251 -5.23 10.02 1.23
C VAL A 251 -6.30 9.43 0.34
N LEU A 252 -6.62 10.13 -0.75
CA LEU A 252 -7.59 9.65 -1.71
C LEU A 252 -6.87 8.76 -2.74
N VAL A 253 -7.31 7.52 -2.85
CA VAL A 253 -6.70 6.48 -3.67
C VAL A 253 -7.65 6.11 -4.80
N ASN A 254 -7.16 6.14 -6.03
CA ASN A 254 -7.82 5.54 -7.18
C ASN A 254 -7.35 4.08 -7.28
N GLU A 255 -8.28 3.12 -7.15
CA GLU A 255 -8.04 1.70 -7.43
C GLU A 255 -8.72 1.30 -8.75
N ARG A 256 -7.99 0.59 -9.61
CA ARG A 256 -8.52 0.12 -10.91
C ARG A 256 -8.07 -1.29 -11.25
N GLY A 257 -8.93 -2.02 -11.95
CA GLY A 257 -8.57 -3.31 -12.52
C GLY A 257 -9.76 -4.02 -13.14
N THR A 258 -9.59 -5.32 -13.40
CA THR A 258 -10.67 -6.21 -13.85
C THR A 258 -11.35 -6.88 -12.66
N VAL A 259 -12.55 -7.43 -12.90
CA VAL A 259 -13.29 -8.19 -11.87
C VAL A 259 -12.51 -9.43 -11.39
N GLU A 260 -11.77 -10.10 -12.26
CA GLU A 260 -10.94 -11.27 -11.91
C GLU A 260 -9.78 -10.88 -11.00
N ASN A 261 -9.09 -9.78 -11.33
CA ASN A 261 -8.02 -9.26 -10.49
C ASN A 261 -8.55 -8.80 -9.13
N PHE A 262 -9.75 -8.24 -9.07
CA PHE A 262 -10.41 -7.92 -7.81
C PHE A 262 -10.73 -9.17 -6.97
N VAL A 263 -11.27 -10.23 -7.58
CA VAL A 263 -11.54 -11.51 -6.89
C VAL A 263 -10.24 -12.12 -6.31
N LEU A 264 -9.14 -12.04 -7.05
CA LEU A 264 -7.84 -12.47 -6.55
C LEU A 264 -7.36 -11.61 -5.36
N LYS A 265 -7.60 -10.29 -5.35
CA LYS A 265 -7.40 -9.45 -4.15
C LYS A 265 -8.28 -9.93 -2.99
N CYS A 266 -9.56 -10.27 -3.23
CA CYS A 266 -10.45 -10.81 -2.20
C CYS A 266 -9.88 -12.09 -1.56
N LYS A 267 -9.32 -13.00 -2.36
CA LYS A 267 -8.65 -14.22 -1.89
C LYS A 267 -7.44 -13.96 -0.99
N GLU A 268 -6.81 -12.80 -1.10
CA GLU A 268 -5.69 -12.43 -0.22
C GLU A 268 -6.11 -11.57 0.98
N ARG A 269 -7.11 -10.69 0.81
CA ARG A 269 -7.42 -9.62 1.77
C ARG A 269 -8.66 -9.85 2.62
N LEU A 270 -9.62 -10.65 2.17
CA LEU A 270 -10.78 -11.04 2.98
C LEU A 270 -10.41 -12.19 3.92
N CYS A 271 -9.42 -11.95 4.79
CA CYS A 271 -8.84 -12.94 5.68
C CYS A 271 -8.64 -12.39 7.10
N GLY A 272 -8.78 -13.27 8.09
CA GLY A 272 -8.45 -12.98 9.50
C GLY A 272 -6.96 -12.67 9.76
N PHE A 273 -6.07 -13.05 8.85
CA PHE A 273 -4.63 -12.75 8.94
C PHE A 273 -4.19 -11.49 8.20
N ALA A 274 -5.05 -10.98 7.29
CA ALA A 274 -4.79 -9.74 6.59
C ALA A 274 -4.74 -8.57 7.57
N GLN A 275 -4.20 -7.44 7.15
CA GLN A 275 -4.32 -6.23 7.95
C GLN A 275 -5.77 -5.72 7.90
N LEU A 276 -6.32 -5.31 9.06
CA LEU A 276 -7.76 -5.11 9.21
C LEU A 276 -8.34 -4.02 8.29
N GLU A 277 -7.71 -2.85 8.20
CA GLU A 277 -8.19 -1.77 7.32
C GLU A 277 -8.24 -2.21 5.84
N THR A 278 -7.23 -2.94 5.37
CA THR A 278 -7.23 -3.49 4.01
C THR A 278 -8.38 -4.50 3.82
N ALA A 279 -8.65 -5.35 4.81
CA ALA A 279 -9.77 -6.28 4.76
C ALA A 279 -11.13 -5.56 4.73
N MET A 280 -11.30 -4.53 5.58
CA MET A 280 -12.50 -3.69 5.63
C MET A 280 -12.74 -2.98 4.29
N GLN A 281 -11.70 -2.34 3.75
CA GLN A 281 -11.79 -1.64 2.47
C GLN A 281 -12.10 -2.59 1.31
N THR A 282 -11.51 -3.80 1.32
CA THR A 282 -11.80 -4.81 0.29
C THR A 282 -13.26 -5.28 0.38
N LYS A 283 -13.77 -5.48 1.61
CA LYS A 283 -15.18 -5.84 1.86
C LYS A 283 -16.12 -4.72 1.40
N GLU A 284 -15.78 -3.47 1.69
CA GLU A 284 -16.55 -2.31 1.24
C GLU A 284 -16.60 -2.21 -0.28
N THR A 285 -15.45 -2.40 -0.95
CA THR A 285 -15.38 -2.40 -2.42
C THR A 285 -16.25 -3.50 -2.99
N LEU A 286 -16.19 -4.73 -2.47
CA LEU A 286 -17.02 -5.84 -2.93
C LEU A 286 -18.51 -5.54 -2.76
N ASN A 287 -18.90 -4.97 -1.62
CA ASN A 287 -20.30 -4.60 -1.36
C ASN A 287 -20.79 -3.52 -2.35
N LYS A 288 -19.98 -2.49 -2.61
CA LYS A 288 -20.32 -1.47 -3.62
C LYS A 288 -20.37 -2.07 -5.02
N TYR A 289 -19.47 -2.98 -5.35
CA TYR A 289 -19.44 -3.65 -6.64
C TYR A 289 -20.73 -4.44 -6.89
N LEU A 290 -21.16 -5.26 -5.92
CA LEU A 290 -22.42 -6.00 -5.98
C LEU A 290 -23.61 -5.07 -6.13
N LYS A 291 -23.71 -4.05 -5.27
CA LYS A 291 -24.82 -3.07 -5.30
C LYS A 291 -24.96 -2.39 -6.67
N ASN A 292 -23.85 -2.04 -7.30
CA ASN A 292 -23.85 -1.33 -8.58
C ASN A 292 -23.94 -2.25 -9.81
N THR A 293 -23.86 -3.57 -9.64
CA THR A 293 -23.93 -4.53 -10.76
C THR A 293 -25.19 -5.38 -10.76
N GLU A 294 -25.90 -5.52 -9.64
CA GLU A 294 -27.07 -6.38 -9.48
C GLU A 294 -28.10 -6.26 -10.60
N ASN A 295 -28.53 -5.03 -10.94
CA ASN A 295 -29.56 -4.79 -11.96
C ASN A 295 -28.99 -4.25 -13.29
N VAL A 296 -27.68 -4.01 -13.36
CA VAL A 296 -27.03 -3.34 -14.50
C VAL A 296 -26.13 -4.30 -15.29
N LYS A 297 -25.42 -5.19 -14.57
CA LYS A 297 -24.49 -6.16 -15.13
C LYS A 297 -24.63 -7.51 -14.39
N PRO A 298 -25.74 -8.25 -14.60
CA PRO A 298 -26.02 -9.48 -13.86
C PRO A 298 -24.89 -10.51 -13.90
N ARG A 299 -24.22 -10.66 -15.05
CA ARG A 299 -23.06 -11.57 -15.18
C ARG A 299 -21.94 -11.25 -14.19
N VAL A 300 -21.60 -9.97 -14.03
CA VAL A 300 -20.56 -9.50 -13.10
C VAL A 300 -21.02 -9.70 -11.66
N TYR A 301 -22.29 -9.40 -11.37
CA TYR A 301 -22.89 -9.61 -10.06
C TYR A 301 -22.82 -11.09 -9.64
N ASP A 302 -23.29 -12.00 -10.50
CA ASP A 302 -23.31 -13.44 -10.23
C ASP A 302 -21.89 -13.97 -10.01
N TYR A 303 -20.92 -13.48 -10.80
CA TYR A 303 -19.51 -13.82 -10.62
C TYR A 303 -18.95 -13.37 -9.28
N LEU A 304 -19.33 -12.20 -8.77
CA LEU A 304 -18.87 -11.67 -7.49
C LEU A 304 -19.61 -12.27 -6.29
N LEU A 305 -20.89 -12.63 -6.44
CA LEU A 305 -21.77 -13.09 -5.37
C LEU A 305 -21.22 -14.33 -4.65
N GLN A 306 -20.52 -15.21 -5.37
CA GLN A 306 -19.89 -16.39 -4.77
C GLN A 306 -18.78 -16.05 -3.75
N TYR A 307 -18.18 -14.85 -3.85
CA TYR A 307 -17.10 -14.37 -2.99
C TYR A 307 -17.58 -13.43 -1.88
N SER A 308 -18.88 -13.17 -1.77
CA SER A 308 -19.46 -12.24 -0.78
C SER A 308 -19.91 -12.89 0.52
N LYS A 309 -19.95 -14.23 0.56
CA LYS A 309 -20.53 -15.02 1.67
C LYS A 309 -19.71 -15.01 2.96
N GLY A 310 -18.53 -14.40 2.98
CA GLY A 310 -17.70 -14.29 4.18
C GLY A 310 -16.22 -14.15 3.89
N ALA A 311 -15.39 -14.65 4.81
CA ALA A 311 -13.95 -14.68 4.63
C ALA A 311 -13.53 -15.69 3.54
N ARG A 312 -12.31 -15.52 3.01
CA ARG A 312 -11.74 -16.33 1.92
C ARG A 312 -11.82 -17.84 2.12
N CYS A 313 -11.84 -18.32 3.36
CA CYS A 313 -11.95 -19.75 3.66
C CYS A 313 -13.34 -20.32 3.35
N MET A 314 -14.29 -19.48 2.97
CA MET A 314 -15.63 -19.85 2.53
C MET A 314 -15.80 -19.69 1.01
N PHE A 315 -14.75 -19.29 0.29
CA PHE A 315 -14.82 -19.13 -1.16
C PHE A 315 -14.84 -20.50 -1.83
N PRO A 316 -15.55 -20.65 -2.97
CA PRO A 316 -15.75 -21.94 -3.62
C PRO A 316 -14.45 -22.57 -4.13
N ASP A 317 -13.42 -21.76 -4.36
CA ASP A 317 -12.17 -22.13 -5.03
C ASP A 317 -10.93 -21.83 -4.17
N TYR A 318 -11.09 -21.73 -2.84
CA TYR A 318 -9.98 -21.43 -1.93
C TYR A 318 -9.98 -22.29 -0.67
N THR A 319 -8.84 -22.92 -0.40
CA THR A 319 -8.62 -23.71 0.82
C THR A 319 -7.46 -23.13 1.62
N CYS A 320 -7.73 -22.75 2.88
CA CYS A 320 -6.69 -22.31 3.80
C CYS A 320 -5.72 -23.45 4.14
N THR A 321 -4.42 -23.16 4.19
CA THR A 321 -3.42 -24.13 4.67
C THR A 321 -3.64 -24.49 6.14
N ALA A 322 -3.72 -25.78 6.44
CA ALA A 322 -3.90 -26.30 7.81
C ALA A 322 -2.75 -25.98 8.78
N LYS A 323 -1.56 -25.62 8.27
CA LYS A 323 -0.34 -25.38 9.07
C LYS A 323 -0.44 -24.20 10.04
N LYS A 324 -1.36 -23.25 9.82
CA LYS A 324 -1.56 -22.07 10.69
C LYS A 324 -3.06 -21.80 10.88
N PRO A 325 -3.70 -22.37 11.91
CA PRO A 325 -5.12 -22.16 12.15
C PRO A 325 -5.43 -20.69 12.44
N CYS A 326 -6.49 -20.17 11.83
CA CYS A 326 -6.95 -18.80 12.04
C CYS A 326 -7.73 -18.72 13.35
N ILE A 327 -7.29 -17.85 14.27
CA ILE A 327 -7.94 -17.65 15.58
C ILE A 327 -9.37 -17.09 15.48
N TRP A 328 -9.70 -16.45 14.37
CA TRP A 328 -11.00 -15.80 14.15
C TRP A 328 -12.05 -16.74 13.57
N GLY A 329 -11.61 -17.82 12.91
CA GLY A 329 -12.49 -18.69 12.13
C GLY A 329 -13.22 -17.95 10.98
N PRO A 330 -14.09 -18.65 10.24
CA PRO A 330 -14.84 -18.07 9.13
C PRO A 330 -15.80 -16.97 9.57
N ALA A 331 -16.45 -17.14 10.72
CA ALA A 331 -17.51 -16.25 11.18
C ALA A 331 -16.99 -14.88 11.66
N LYS A 332 -15.88 -14.84 12.42
CA LYS A 332 -15.38 -13.57 13.01
C LYS A 332 -14.21 -12.97 12.26
N ALA A 333 -13.71 -13.64 11.21
CA ALA A 333 -12.55 -13.15 10.46
C ALA A 333 -12.77 -11.74 9.92
N LEU A 334 -13.95 -11.36 9.43
CA LEU A 334 -14.16 -10.02 8.85
C LEU A 334 -14.79 -9.02 9.82
N ASP A 335 -15.16 -9.44 11.03
CA ASP A 335 -15.86 -8.62 12.03
C ASP A 335 -15.00 -8.37 13.28
N ARG A 336 -13.74 -8.82 13.26
CA ARG A 336 -12.73 -8.50 14.28
C ARG A 336 -12.41 -7.00 14.31
N LEU A 337 -11.90 -6.55 15.45
CA LEU A 337 -11.56 -5.14 15.70
C LEU A 337 -10.05 -4.83 15.60
N VAL A 338 -9.19 -5.85 15.44
CA VAL A 338 -7.72 -5.71 15.26
C VAL A 338 -7.12 -6.60 14.19
#